data_AF-F4RTK4-F1
#
_entry.id   AF-F4RTK4-F1
#
_cell.length_a   1.000
_cell.length_b   1.000
_cell.length_c   1.000
_cell.angle_alpha   90.00
_cell.angle_beta   90.00
_cell.angle_gamma   90.00
#
_symmetry.space_group_name_H-M   'P 1'
#
loop_
_entity.id
_entity.type
_entity.pdbx_description
1 polymer ?
#
loop_
_entity_poly.entity_id
_entity_poly.type
_entity_poly.pdbx_seq_one_letter_code
_entity_poly.pdbx_strand_id
1 'polypeptide(L)'
;MPKQKSQSTIRARAKRTVEKNKKNSLHPLLNARAAKKAKLTKEYGLPADSKFLFFKKGRKYGRPRFRLTYGTVVCLDADTSELLLIARFNERNESNKKLFALFDHAISTAYTHSTARNLIDINGASYKEKRRSRKYGKMYAFGMRAGFEKECLALTASYSWNEQTSRDLAKMQEDLECQENLLEIENFFAERFSGLSSYAFQSNADLAKATNAPSWAGESFYVSPNATVFSSNVTVTFDQFTNKKHKDRDATEYAFGFFSLIDRKTGGLYERGPSAPRGNVLGSCFVLDDYNLEVDLDACDGVIELLWRTKVHHRTTPSKTFNARKEVIAPELAEVRRFACSVQISQALVDRISKVYEMREGMTSEKWVEYRDSKLHGWGFEARKKMKALAIKHGVWDDSF
;
A
#
# COMPACT_ATOMS: atom_id res chain seq x y z
N MET A 1 -36.07 -56.39 -26.15
CA MET A 1 -34.85 -56.43 -26.99
C MET A 1 -34.08 -55.12 -26.89
N PRO A 2 -32.79 -55.11 -26.52
CA PRO A 2 -31.99 -53.88 -26.45
C PRO A 2 -31.78 -53.29 -27.85
N LYS A 3 -32.12 -52.01 -28.05
CA LYS A 3 -31.90 -51.31 -29.32
C LYS A 3 -30.40 -51.21 -29.61
N GLN A 4 -29.91 -51.94 -30.62
CA GLN A 4 -28.56 -51.77 -31.14
C GLN A 4 -28.39 -50.37 -31.71
N LYS A 5 -27.35 -49.66 -31.27
CA LYS A 5 -27.02 -48.32 -31.77
C LYS A 5 -26.43 -48.44 -33.16
N SER A 6 -26.76 -47.49 -34.04
CA SER A 6 -26.21 -47.45 -35.40
C SER A 6 -24.69 -47.29 -35.41
N GLN A 7 -24.03 -47.86 -36.42
CA GLN A 7 -22.59 -47.70 -36.68
C GLN A 7 -22.17 -46.22 -36.73
N SER A 8 -23.01 -45.35 -37.29
CA SER A 8 -22.75 -43.90 -37.35
C SER A 8 -22.68 -43.26 -35.96
N THR A 9 -23.55 -43.67 -35.04
CA THR A 9 -23.57 -43.18 -33.65
C THR A 9 -22.32 -43.62 -32.89
N ILE A 10 -21.86 -44.84 -33.12
CA ILE A 10 -20.64 -45.39 -32.50
C ILE A 10 -19.41 -44.62 -32.99
N ARG A 11 -19.29 -44.39 -34.30
CA ARG A 11 -18.17 -43.63 -34.89
C ARG A 11 -18.15 -42.17 -34.43
N ALA A 12 -19.30 -41.50 -34.35
CA ALA A 12 -19.39 -40.13 -33.86
C ALA A 12 -18.96 -40.02 -32.39
N ARG A 13 -19.36 -40.98 -31.53
CA ARG A 13 -18.90 -41.04 -30.14
C ARG A 13 -17.40 -41.29 -30.04
N ALA A 14 -16.87 -42.24 -30.82
CA ALA A 14 -15.43 -42.52 -30.84
C ALA A 14 -14.62 -41.28 -31.24
N LYS A 15 -15.03 -40.57 -32.29
CA LYS A 15 -14.38 -39.32 -32.73
C LYS A 15 -14.42 -38.24 -31.65
N ARG A 16 -15.57 -38.06 -30.99
CA ARG A 16 -15.73 -37.10 -29.89
C ARG A 16 -14.87 -37.45 -28.67
N THR A 17 -14.72 -38.73 -28.37
CA THR A 17 -13.81 -39.22 -27.31
C THR A 17 -12.36 -38.98 -27.68
N VAL A 18 -11.95 -39.22 -28.93
CA VAL A 18 -10.59 -38.96 -29.41
C VAL A 18 -10.28 -37.45 -29.37
N GLU A 19 -11.20 -36.60 -29.81
CA GLU A 19 -11.04 -35.13 -29.73
C GLU A 19 -10.99 -34.63 -28.28
N LYS A 20 -11.80 -35.19 -27.38
CA LYS A 20 -11.76 -34.89 -25.96
C LYS A 20 -10.43 -35.34 -25.33
N ASN A 21 -9.91 -36.50 -25.72
CA ASN A 21 -8.64 -37.01 -25.23
C ASN A 21 -7.44 -36.20 -25.77
N LYS A 22 -7.48 -35.76 -27.04
CA LYS A 22 -6.50 -34.83 -27.61
C LYS A 22 -6.55 -33.44 -26.95
N LYS A 23 -7.73 -32.98 -26.53
CA LYS A 23 -7.85 -31.76 -25.70
C LYS A 23 -7.31 -31.98 -24.29
N ASN A 24 -7.50 -33.17 -23.72
CA ASN A 24 -6.99 -33.50 -22.39
C ASN A 24 -5.46 -33.66 -22.35
N SER A 25 -4.81 -34.06 -23.44
CA SER A 25 -3.34 -34.11 -23.54
C SER A 25 -2.67 -32.73 -23.60
N LEU A 26 -3.44 -31.65 -23.74
CA LEU A 26 -2.96 -30.27 -23.60
C LEU A 26 -2.96 -29.78 -22.15
N HIS A 27 -3.52 -30.56 -21.21
CA HIS A 27 -3.41 -30.23 -19.79
C HIS A 27 -2.03 -30.66 -19.26
N PRO A 28 -1.29 -29.76 -18.58
CA PRO A 28 0.00 -30.12 -18.00
C PRO A 28 -0.16 -31.31 -17.06
N LEU A 29 0.75 -32.29 -17.16
CA LEU A 29 0.87 -33.37 -16.18
C LEU A 29 0.94 -32.79 -14.77
N LEU A 30 0.39 -33.48 -13.78
CA LEU A 30 0.39 -33.05 -12.36
C LEU A 30 1.80 -32.60 -11.91
N ASN A 31 2.83 -33.30 -12.39
CA ASN A 31 4.25 -33.00 -12.15
C ASN A 31 4.71 -31.70 -12.79
N ALA A 32 4.23 -31.36 -13.99
CA ALA A 32 4.58 -30.10 -14.67
C ALA A 32 3.98 -28.88 -13.95
N ARG A 33 2.76 -29.01 -13.41
CA ARG A 33 2.14 -27.93 -12.61
C ARG A 33 2.87 -27.74 -11.28
N ALA A 34 3.24 -28.82 -10.60
CA ALA A 34 4.03 -28.76 -9.37
C ALA A 34 5.41 -28.13 -9.62
N ALA A 35 6.10 -28.55 -10.68
CA ALA A 35 7.39 -27.97 -11.08
C ALA A 35 7.28 -26.48 -11.43
N LYS A 36 6.23 -26.07 -12.19
CA LYS A 36 6.00 -24.65 -12.48
C LYS A 36 5.76 -23.84 -11.22
N LYS A 37 4.97 -24.36 -10.27
CA LYS A 37 4.77 -23.70 -8.97
C LYS A 37 6.06 -23.58 -8.18
N ALA A 38 6.85 -24.66 -8.07
CA ALA A 38 8.14 -24.62 -7.37
C ALA A 38 9.10 -23.60 -7.98
N LYS A 39 9.15 -23.52 -9.33
CA LYS A 39 9.91 -22.50 -10.05
C LYS A 39 9.45 -21.09 -9.66
N LEU A 40 8.14 -20.82 -9.74
CA LEU A 40 7.58 -19.50 -9.41
C LEU A 40 7.75 -19.13 -7.94
N THR A 41 7.61 -20.09 -7.02
CA THR A 41 7.89 -19.91 -5.59
C THR A 41 9.33 -19.46 -5.38
N LYS A 42 10.28 -20.11 -6.04
CA LYS A 42 11.70 -19.74 -5.97
C LYS A 42 11.98 -18.39 -6.62
N GLU A 43 11.41 -18.15 -7.80
CA GLU A 43 11.60 -16.93 -8.59
C GLU A 43 11.10 -15.68 -7.86
N TYR A 44 9.91 -15.75 -7.27
CA TYR A 44 9.31 -14.62 -6.57
C TYR A 44 9.61 -14.60 -5.05
N GLY A 45 10.29 -15.61 -4.51
CA GLY A 45 10.52 -15.75 -3.06
C GLY A 45 9.22 -15.78 -2.27
N LEU A 46 8.31 -16.68 -2.65
CA LEU A 46 6.94 -16.72 -2.12
C LEU A 46 6.83 -17.63 -0.88
N PRO A 47 5.87 -17.35 0.02
CA PRO A 47 5.55 -18.22 1.15
C PRO A 47 5.18 -19.64 0.71
N ALA A 48 5.62 -20.65 1.46
CA ALA A 48 5.38 -22.05 1.14
C ALA A 48 3.88 -22.43 1.18
N ASP A 49 3.08 -21.75 2.00
CA ASP A 49 1.64 -21.94 2.16
C ASP A 49 0.79 -21.24 1.07
N SER A 50 1.43 -20.62 0.08
CA SER A 50 0.76 -19.80 -0.93
C SER A 50 -0.14 -20.61 -1.88
N LYS A 51 -1.37 -20.12 -2.07
CA LYS A 51 -2.27 -20.59 -3.12
C LYS A 51 -2.07 -19.77 -4.40
N PHE A 52 -1.69 -20.45 -5.49
CA PHE A 52 -1.48 -19.83 -6.79
C PHE A 52 -2.75 -19.80 -7.63
N LEU A 53 -3.13 -18.61 -8.08
CA LEU A 53 -4.22 -18.36 -9.01
C LEU A 53 -3.67 -17.62 -10.25
N PHE A 54 -4.14 -18.03 -11.43
CA PHE A 54 -3.70 -17.49 -12.71
C PHE A 54 -4.88 -16.80 -13.39
N PHE A 55 -4.73 -15.51 -13.72
CA PHE A 55 -5.78 -14.69 -14.30
C PHE A 55 -5.40 -14.22 -15.70
N LYS A 56 -6.31 -14.39 -16.65
CA LYS A 56 -6.16 -13.76 -17.97
C LYS A 56 -6.54 -12.30 -17.87
N LYS A 57 -5.71 -11.44 -18.48
CA LYS A 57 -6.05 -10.04 -18.68
C LYS A 57 -7.32 -9.90 -19.54
N GLY A 58 -8.18 -8.97 -19.17
CA GLY A 58 -9.44 -8.69 -19.85
C GLY A 58 -10.63 -8.76 -18.90
N ARG A 59 -11.45 -7.71 -18.92
CA ARG A 59 -12.68 -7.67 -18.12
C ARG A 59 -13.76 -8.54 -18.76
N LYS A 60 -14.35 -9.44 -17.99
CA LYS A 60 -15.50 -10.24 -18.40
C LYS A 60 -16.77 -9.57 -17.91
N TYR A 61 -17.35 -8.70 -18.73
CA TYR A 61 -18.64 -8.07 -18.44
C TYR A 61 -19.73 -9.14 -18.21
N GLY A 62 -20.65 -8.88 -17.27
CA GLY A 62 -21.72 -9.81 -16.91
C GLY A 62 -21.30 -10.98 -16.01
N ARG A 63 -20.02 -11.09 -15.64
CA ARG A 63 -19.56 -12.07 -14.63
C ARG A 63 -19.15 -11.37 -13.34
N PRO A 64 -19.48 -11.93 -12.16
CA PRO A 64 -18.95 -11.41 -10.91
C PRO A 64 -17.42 -11.49 -10.93
N ARG A 65 -16.76 -10.59 -10.20
CA ARG A 65 -15.31 -10.68 -9.99
C ARG A 65 -14.98 -11.91 -9.17
N PHE A 66 -13.81 -12.49 -9.42
CA PHE A 66 -13.28 -13.48 -8.50
C PHE A 66 -12.87 -12.76 -7.22
N ARG A 67 -13.40 -13.22 -6.08
CA ARG A 67 -13.22 -12.56 -4.79
C ARG A 67 -12.32 -13.38 -3.89
N LEU A 68 -11.27 -12.74 -3.37
CA LEU A 68 -10.39 -13.29 -2.33
C LEU A 68 -10.93 -12.91 -0.97
N THR A 69 -11.02 -13.89 -0.06
CA THR A 69 -11.58 -13.68 1.29
C THR A 69 -10.77 -14.32 2.41
N TYR A 70 -9.72 -15.12 2.12
CA TYR A 70 -8.91 -15.78 3.16
C TYR A 70 -7.58 -16.34 2.64
N GLY A 71 -6.66 -16.62 3.57
CA GLY A 71 -5.38 -17.31 3.35
C GLY A 71 -4.28 -16.46 2.69
N THR A 72 -3.20 -17.10 2.28
CA THR A 72 -2.14 -16.48 1.46
C THR A 72 -2.39 -16.82 -0.01
N VAL A 73 -2.73 -15.84 -0.84
CA VAL A 73 -3.09 -16.05 -2.26
C VAL A 73 -2.18 -15.22 -3.16
N VAL A 74 -1.51 -15.89 -4.09
CA VAL A 74 -0.64 -15.30 -5.11
C VAL A 74 -1.39 -15.31 -6.45
N CYS A 75 -1.59 -14.13 -7.01
CA CYS A 75 -2.26 -13.90 -8.28
C CYS A 75 -1.25 -13.54 -9.36
N LEU A 76 -1.19 -14.35 -10.40
CA LEU A 76 -0.28 -14.18 -11.53
C LEU A 76 -1.06 -13.97 -12.83
N ASP A 77 -0.45 -13.27 -13.80
CA ASP A 77 -0.96 -13.26 -15.16
C ASP A 77 -0.88 -14.69 -15.74
N ALA A 78 -1.96 -15.14 -16.38
CA ALA A 78 -2.04 -16.52 -16.87
C ALA A 78 -1.13 -16.79 -18.06
N ASP A 79 -0.80 -15.76 -18.84
CA ASP A 79 -0.06 -15.85 -20.09
C ASP A 79 1.44 -15.52 -19.84
N THR A 80 1.75 -14.49 -19.07
CA THR A 80 3.14 -14.06 -18.77
C THR A 80 3.69 -14.64 -17.47
N SER A 81 2.83 -15.14 -16.58
CA SER A 81 3.19 -15.53 -15.20
C SER A 81 3.72 -14.37 -14.33
N GLU A 82 3.58 -13.12 -14.78
CA GLU A 82 3.98 -11.95 -13.99
C GLU A 82 3.16 -11.82 -12.71
N LEU A 83 3.82 -11.43 -11.62
CA LEU A 83 3.17 -11.16 -10.34
C LEU A 83 2.23 -9.95 -10.43
N LEU A 84 0.95 -10.17 -10.12
CA LEU A 84 -0.08 -9.13 -10.15
C LEU A 84 -0.42 -8.64 -8.74
N LEU A 85 -0.65 -9.59 -7.83
CA LEU A 85 -1.11 -9.31 -6.47
C LEU A 85 -0.82 -10.48 -5.54
N ILE A 86 -0.46 -10.19 -4.29
CA ILE A 86 -0.46 -11.14 -3.19
C ILE A 86 -1.34 -10.57 -2.09
N ALA A 87 -2.30 -11.36 -1.61
CA ALA A 87 -3.08 -11.04 -0.42
C ALA A 87 -2.80 -12.09 0.66
N ARG A 88 -2.46 -11.64 1.87
CA ARG A 88 -2.42 -12.48 3.06
C ARG A 88 -3.42 -11.96 4.09
N PHE A 89 -4.35 -12.82 4.47
CA PHE A 89 -5.36 -12.53 5.50
C PHE A 89 -4.83 -13.06 6.83
N ASN A 90 -4.42 -12.17 7.73
CA ASN A 90 -3.95 -12.54 9.06
C ASN A 90 -5.09 -12.34 10.06
N GLU A 91 -5.66 -13.45 10.53
CA GLU A 91 -6.65 -13.44 11.61
C GLU A 91 -5.96 -13.53 12.97
N ARG A 92 -6.49 -12.82 13.96
CA ARG A 92 -5.96 -12.85 15.31
C ARG A 92 -6.24 -14.21 15.96
N ASN A 93 -5.23 -14.81 16.58
CA ASN A 93 -5.38 -16.01 17.37
C ASN A 93 -4.27 -16.12 18.42
N GLU A 94 -4.38 -17.11 19.29
CA GLU A 94 -3.43 -17.34 20.39
C GLU A 94 -1.98 -17.53 19.91
N SER A 95 -1.78 -18.14 18.74
CA SER A 95 -0.44 -18.44 18.23
C SER A 95 0.28 -17.23 17.64
N ASN A 96 -0.43 -16.15 17.28
CA ASN A 96 0.15 -14.98 16.61
C ASN A 96 -0.01 -13.66 17.38
N LYS A 97 -0.25 -13.74 18.70
CA LYS A 97 -0.36 -12.56 19.58
C LYS A 97 0.81 -11.58 19.46
N LYS A 98 2.05 -12.09 19.41
CA LYS A 98 3.26 -11.26 19.25
C LYS A 98 3.25 -10.50 17.93
N LEU A 99 2.88 -11.17 16.83
CA LEU A 99 2.76 -10.54 15.52
C LEU A 99 1.69 -9.45 15.52
N PHE A 100 0.55 -9.68 16.18
CA PHE A 100 -0.50 -8.69 16.29
C PHE A 100 -0.13 -7.48 17.16
N ALA A 101 0.73 -7.65 18.17
CA ALA A 101 1.29 -6.52 18.91
C ALA A 101 2.19 -5.65 18.01
N LEU A 102 2.99 -6.28 17.14
CA LEU A 102 3.80 -5.55 16.15
C LEU A 102 2.94 -4.84 15.11
N PHE A 103 1.88 -5.49 14.60
CA PHE A 103 0.93 -4.83 13.71
C PHE A 103 0.25 -3.64 14.39
N ASP A 104 -0.19 -3.80 15.64
CA ASP A 104 -0.83 -2.75 16.42
C ASP A 104 0.09 -1.53 16.58
N HIS A 105 1.34 -1.76 16.99
CA HIS A 105 2.34 -0.72 17.12
C HIS A 105 2.62 -0.02 15.79
N ALA A 106 2.83 -0.77 14.71
CA ALA A 106 3.10 -0.22 13.38
C ALA A 106 1.93 0.59 12.81
N ILE A 107 0.71 0.08 12.92
CA ILE A 107 -0.49 0.72 12.36
C ILE A 107 -0.88 1.95 13.16
N SER A 108 -0.86 1.87 14.50
CA SER A 108 -1.16 3.02 15.37
C SER A 108 -0.13 4.15 15.20
N THR A 109 1.17 3.81 15.08
CA THR A 109 2.22 4.79 14.79
C THR A 109 2.01 5.46 13.43
N ALA A 110 1.81 4.68 12.37
CA ALA A 110 1.53 5.21 11.03
C ALA A 110 0.25 6.07 11.01
N TYR A 111 -0.78 5.67 11.76
CA TYR A 111 -2.01 6.43 11.93
C TYR A 111 -1.72 7.81 12.54
N THR A 112 -1.18 7.83 13.76
CA THR A 112 -0.90 9.05 14.52
C THR A 112 -0.01 10.00 13.73
N HIS A 113 1.12 9.51 13.24
CA HIS A 113 2.09 10.31 12.49
C HIS A 113 1.49 10.89 11.20
N SER A 114 0.67 10.11 10.46
CA SER A 114 0.00 10.59 9.26
C SER A 114 -1.06 11.66 9.56
N THR A 115 -1.80 11.54 10.67
CA THR A 115 -2.85 12.49 11.04
C THR A 115 -2.32 13.83 11.53
N ALA A 116 -1.06 13.89 12.00
CA ALA A 116 -0.36 15.14 12.27
C ALA A 116 0.01 15.91 10.98
N ARG A 117 -0.09 15.29 9.80
CA ARG A 117 0.13 15.93 8.49
C ARG A 117 -1.15 16.50 7.90
N ASN A 118 -0.97 17.32 6.86
CA ASN A 118 -2.09 17.88 6.10
C ASN A 118 -2.90 16.81 5.36
N LEU A 119 -4.22 17.00 5.33
CA LEU A 119 -5.12 16.21 4.50
C LEU A 119 -4.76 16.41 3.01
N ILE A 120 -4.67 15.31 2.26
CA ILE A 120 -4.42 15.35 0.82
C ILE A 120 -5.76 15.52 0.09
N ASP A 121 -5.98 16.72 -0.45
CA ASP A 121 -7.18 17.09 -1.20
C ASP A 121 -6.93 17.26 -2.71
N ILE A 122 -5.71 17.03 -3.19
CA ILE A 122 -5.33 17.15 -4.60
C ILE A 122 -5.28 15.83 -5.38
N ASN A 123 -5.56 14.68 -4.74
CA ASN A 123 -5.47 13.40 -5.43
C ASN A 123 -6.52 13.28 -6.57
N GLY A 124 -6.07 13.07 -7.81
CA GLY A 124 -6.95 12.94 -8.98
C GLY A 124 -7.93 11.76 -8.89
N ALA A 125 -7.59 10.76 -8.09
CA ALA A 125 -8.42 9.61 -7.71
C ALA A 125 -9.80 10.02 -7.17
N SER A 126 -9.90 11.15 -6.46
CA SER A 126 -11.16 11.66 -5.88
C SER A 126 -11.86 12.73 -6.73
N TYR A 127 -11.22 13.31 -7.75
CA TYR A 127 -11.66 14.57 -8.37
C TYR A 127 -13.04 14.54 -9.09
N LYS A 128 -13.50 13.39 -9.61
CA LYS A 128 -14.90 13.30 -10.16
C LYS A 128 -15.92 12.80 -9.13
N GLU A 129 -15.51 12.14 -8.05
CA GLU A 129 -16.41 11.85 -6.92
C GLU A 129 -16.64 13.13 -6.09
N LYS A 130 -15.63 14.00 -6.00
CA LYS A 130 -15.72 15.37 -5.45
C LYS A 130 -16.79 16.22 -6.13
N ARG A 131 -16.92 16.17 -7.46
CA ARG A 131 -17.98 16.88 -8.22
C ARG A 131 -19.39 16.33 -7.99
N ARG A 132 -19.52 15.12 -7.42
CA ARG A 132 -20.81 14.51 -7.05
C ARG A 132 -21.19 14.76 -5.59
N SER A 133 -20.54 15.73 -4.92
CA SER A 133 -20.75 16.07 -3.50
C SER A 133 -20.45 14.93 -2.53
N ARG A 134 -19.64 13.95 -2.96
CA ARG A 134 -19.42 12.69 -2.25
C ARG A 134 -17.97 12.62 -1.76
N LYS A 135 -17.69 13.31 -0.65
CA LYS A 135 -16.42 13.20 0.07
C LYS A 135 -16.42 11.88 0.83
N TYR A 136 -15.93 10.80 0.23
CA TYR A 136 -15.83 9.51 0.91
C TYR A 136 -14.38 9.25 1.34
N GLY A 137 -14.14 9.36 2.63
CA GLY A 137 -12.86 9.07 3.27
C GLY A 137 -11.83 10.20 3.26
N LYS A 138 -10.71 9.92 3.94
CA LYS A 138 -9.59 10.86 4.14
C LYS A 138 -8.30 10.20 3.67
N MET A 139 -7.35 11.00 3.19
CA MET A 139 -6.02 10.53 2.80
C MET A 139 -4.97 11.48 3.38
N TYR A 140 -3.95 10.89 3.99
CA TYR A 140 -2.78 11.55 4.52
C TYR A 140 -1.55 10.85 3.95
N ALA A 141 -0.38 11.46 4.13
CA ALA A 141 0.87 10.78 3.87
C ALA A 141 1.99 11.43 4.66
N PHE A 142 3.06 10.67 4.86
CA PHE A 142 4.30 11.09 5.51
C PHE A 142 5.52 10.49 4.79
N GLY A 143 6.72 10.86 5.22
CA GLY A 143 7.97 10.59 4.52
C GLY A 143 8.30 11.66 3.47
N MET A 144 9.03 11.25 2.43
CA MET A 144 9.61 12.13 1.42
C MET A 144 8.79 12.15 0.13
N ARG A 145 8.65 13.33 -0.46
CA ARG A 145 7.90 13.60 -1.70
C ARG A 145 8.63 14.61 -2.56
N ALA A 146 8.20 14.75 -3.81
CA ALA A 146 8.56 15.91 -4.61
C ALA A 146 8.07 17.20 -3.93
N GLY A 147 8.93 18.22 -3.87
CA GLY A 147 8.58 19.57 -3.41
C GLY A 147 7.75 20.34 -4.44
N PHE A 148 7.00 21.32 -3.95
CA PHE A 148 6.03 22.12 -4.73
C PHE A 148 6.35 23.62 -4.75
N GLU A 149 7.51 24.02 -4.24
CA GLU A 149 7.92 25.43 -4.24
C GLU A 149 8.11 25.92 -5.67
N LYS A 150 7.35 26.97 -6.04
CA LYS A 150 7.29 27.51 -7.41
C LYS A 150 8.65 27.97 -7.93
N GLU A 151 9.55 28.36 -7.04
CA GLU A 151 10.89 28.89 -7.35
C GLU A 151 11.98 27.82 -7.26
N CYS A 152 11.67 26.62 -6.75
CA CYS A 152 12.61 25.50 -6.63
C CYS A 152 12.03 24.23 -7.25
N LEU A 153 12.14 24.13 -8.58
CA LEU A 153 11.81 22.93 -9.36
C LEU A 153 12.70 21.71 -9.05
N ALA A 154 13.64 21.83 -8.11
CA ALA A 154 14.58 20.80 -7.69
C ALA A 154 14.50 20.55 -6.16
N LEU A 155 13.36 20.78 -5.52
CA LEU A 155 13.21 20.50 -4.09
C LEU A 155 12.62 19.10 -3.88
N THR A 156 13.21 18.32 -2.99
CA THR A 156 12.50 17.22 -2.30
C THR A 156 11.99 17.74 -0.97
N ALA A 157 10.80 17.34 -0.56
CA ALA A 157 10.18 17.82 0.66
C ALA A 157 9.66 16.66 1.51
N SER A 158 9.51 16.89 2.81
CA SER A 158 8.69 16.05 3.67
C SER A 158 7.23 16.55 3.70
N TYR A 159 6.29 15.67 4.04
CA TYR A 159 4.93 16.13 4.33
C TYR A 159 4.93 17.00 5.58
N SER A 160 4.34 18.20 5.46
CA SER A 160 4.28 19.19 6.54
C SER A 160 3.19 18.89 7.57
N TRP A 161 3.46 19.27 8.83
CA TRP A 161 2.43 19.38 9.87
C TRP A 161 1.21 20.18 9.40
N ASN A 162 0.03 19.74 9.86
CA ASN A 162 -1.21 20.49 9.69
C ASN A 162 -1.29 21.69 10.63
N GLU A 163 -2.33 22.51 10.46
CA GLU A 163 -2.58 23.71 11.25
C GLU A 163 -2.72 23.43 12.76
N GLN A 164 -3.32 22.30 13.13
CA GLN A 164 -3.54 21.95 14.53
C GLN A 164 -2.23 21.56 15.21
N THR A 165 -1.40 20.74 14.57
CA THR A 165 -0.10 20.32 15.11
C THR A 165 0.88 21.49 15.09
N SER A 166 0.99 22.25 14.00
CA SER A 166 1.97 23.33 13.86
C SER A 166 1.74 24.56 14.74
N ARG A 167 0.64 24.62 15.49
CA ARG A 167 0.33 25.69 16.45
C ARG A 167 0.53 25.28 17.91
N ASP A 168 0.96 24.05 18.16
CA ASP A 168 1.01 23.47 19.49
C ASP A 168 2.33 22.71 19.67
N LEU A 169 3.24 23.27 20.48
CA LEU A 169 4.56 22.69 20.73
C LEU A 169 4.48 21.28 21.31
N ALA A 170 3.48 20.99 22.14
CA ALA A 170 3.31 19.64 22.72
C ALA A 170 2.97 18.63 21.62
N LYS A 171 2.05 18.96 20.71
CA LYS A 171 1.72 18.09 19.57
C LYS A 171 2.87 17.93 18.58
N MET A 172 3.70 18.96 18.41
CA MET A 172 4.91 18.89 17.58
C MET A 172 5.92 17.92 18.20
N GLN A 173 6.10 17.99 19.52
CA GLN A 173 6.98 17.10 20.27
C GLN A 173 6.48 15.65 20.24
N GLU A 174 5.19 15.40 20.47
CA GLU A 174 4.55 14.07 20.36
C GLU A 174 4.78 13.45 18.97
N ASP A 175 4.68 14.25 17.90
CA ASP A 175 4.92 13.76 16.54
C ASP A 175 6.40 13.49 16.24
N LEU A 176 7.32 14.22 16.87
CA LEU A 176 8.76 13.95 16.80
C LEU A 176 9.13 12.66 17.54
N GLU A 177 8.58 12.44 18.72
CA GLU A 177 8.73 11.16 19.43
C GLU A 177 8.16 9.99 18.59
N CYS A 178 7.05 10.24 17.87
CA CYS A 178 6.50 9.29 16.93
C CYS A 178 7.46 9.02 15.73
N GLN A 179 8.21 10.03 15.28
CA GLN A 179 9.23 9.88 14.22
C GLN A 179 10.35 8.92 14.65
N GLU A 180 10.78 8.96 15.91
CA GLU A 180 11.86 8.09 16.43
C GLU A 180 11.50 6.60 16.31
N ASN A 181 10.21 6.27 16.44
CA ASN A 181 9.72 4.89 16.29
C ASN A 181 9.69 4.41 14.83
N LEU A 182 9.71 5.31 13.84
CA LEU A 182 9.51 4.92 12.43
C LEU A 182 10.59 3.97 11.91
N LEU A 183 11.79 3.96 12.49
CA LEU A 183 12.83 3.02 12.14
C LEU A 183 12.42 1.57 12.42
N GLU A 184 11.93 1.31 13.63
CA GLU A 184 11.42 -0.02 14.01
C GLU A 184 10.23 -0.40 13.13
N ILE A 185 9.34 0.56 12.88
CA ILE A 185 8.17 0.33 12.01
C ILE A 185 8.61 0.01 10.57
N GLU A 186 9.62 0.69 10.02
CA GLU A 186 10.12 0.40 8.67
C GLU A 186 10.73 -0.99 8.57
N ASN A 187 11.48 -1.42 9.60
CA ASN A 187 12.01 -2.77 9.67
C ASN A 187 10.90 -3.82 9.68
N PHE A 188 9.84 -3.58 10.46
CA PHE A 188 8.67 -4.44 10.45
C PHE A 188 8.02 -4.48 9.05
N PHE A 189 7.80 -3.34 8.40
CA PHE A 189 7.28 -3.29 7.03
C PHE A 189 8.18 -4.05 6.04
N ALA A 190 9.51 -3.93 6.16
CA ALA A 190 10.46 -4.63 5.31
C ALA A 190 10.37 -6.15 5.48
N GLU A 191 10.29 -6.64 6.72
CA GLU A 191 10.09 -8.06 7.03
C GLU A 191 8.78 -8.56 6.43
N ARG A 192 7.68 -7.81 6.62
CA ARG A 192 6.36 -8.18 6.09
C ARG A 192 6.33 -8.19 4.57
N PHE A 193 6.91 -7.18 3.92
CA PHE A 193 6.96 -7.06 2.47
C PHE A 193 7.82 -8.16 1.83
N SER A 194 9.07 -8.33 2.29
CA SER A 194 9.96 -9.38 1.82
C SER A 194 9.40 -10.78 2.09
N GLY A 195 8.69 -10.95 3.21
CA GLY A 195 7.99 -12.18 3.57
C GLY A 195 6.72 -12.48 2.73
N LEU A 196 6.23 -11.55 1.91
CA LEU A 196 5.23 -11.84 0.86
C LEU A 196 5.89 -12.16 -0.48
N SER A 197 6.91 -11.40 -0.85
CA SER A 197 7.73 -11.66 -2.03
C SER A 197 9.07 -10.96 -1.90
N SER A 198 10.14 -11.75 -1.76
CA SER A 198 11.50 -11.20 -1.74
C SER A 198 11.86 -10.54 -3.07
N TYR A 199 11.32 -11.03 -4.20
CA TYR A 199 11.51 -10.43 -5.52
C TYR A 199 10.96 -9.00 -5.59
N ALA A 200 9.70 -8.79 -5.18
CA ALA A 200 9.08 -7.47 -5.25
C ALA A 200 9.75 -6.48 -4.30
N PHE A 201 10.12 -6.93 -3.09
CA PHE A 201 10.89 -6.14 -2.14
C PHE A 201 12.24 -5.73 -2.73
N GLN A 202 13.01 -6.69 -3.26
CA GLN A 202 14.32 -6.42 -3.85
C GLN A 202 14.22 -5.50 -5.06
N SER A 203 13.21 -5.68 -5.92
CA SER A 203 12.96 -4.80 -7.06
C SER A 203 12.75 -3.34 -6.63
N ASN A 204 12.01 -3.11 -5.55
CA ASN A 204 11.82 -1.77 -5.01
C ASN A 204 13.11 -1.24 -4.35
N ALA A 205 13.86 -2.11 -3.67
CA ALA A 205 15.11 -1.74 -3.03
C ALA A 205 16.23 -1.37 -4.02
N ASP A 206 16.37 -2.14 -5.09
CA ASP A 206 17.31 -1.85 -6.18
C ASP A 206 16.98 -0.52 -6.85
N LEU A 207 15.69 -0.23 -7.06
CA LEU A 207 15.24 1.07 -7.56
C LEU A 207 15.60 2.20 -6.59
N ALA A 208 15.34 2.02 -5.29
CA ALA A 208 15.67 3.02 -4.29
C ALA A 208 17.16 3.35 -4.30
N LYS A 209 18.01 2.31 -4.34
CA LYS A 209 19.46 2.45 -4.45
C LYS A 209 19.88 3.13 -5.75
N ALA A 210 19.32 2.73 -6.88
CA ALA A 210 19.66 3.30 -8.20
C ALA A 210 19.27 4.78 -8.33
N THR A 211 18.22 5.19 -7.62
CA THR A 211 17.68 6.56 -7.68
C THR A 211 18.07 7.43 -6.49
N ASN A 212 18.84 6.89 -5.53
CA ASN A 212 19.12 7.52 -4.23
C ASN A 212 17.83 7.98 -3.51
N ALA A 213 16.75 7.20 -3.64
CA ALA A 213 15.51 7.51 -2.96
C ALA A 213 15.71 7.36 -1.43
N PRO A 214 15.30 8.36 -0.64
CA PRO A 214 15.41 8.32 0.82
C PRO A 214 14.39 7.37 1.43
N SER A 215 14.69 6.87 2.63
CA SER A 215 13.71 6.19 3.49
C SER A 215 12.62 7.16 3.96
N TRP A 216 11.39 6.67 4.15
CA TRP A 216 10.32 7.44 4.78
C TRP A 216 10.49 7.55 6.31
N ALA A 217 11.27 6.67 6.92
CA ALA A 217 11.62 6.71 8.34
C ALA A 217 12.85 7.61 8.62
N GLY A 218 13.61 7.97 7.59
CA GLY A 218 14.81 8.81 7.73
C GLY A 218 14.51 10.22 8.20
N GLU A 219 15.25 10.68 9.21
CA GLU A 219 15.20 12.08 9.67
C GLU A 219 15.83 13.06 8.68
N SER A 220 16.80 12.58 7.91
CA SER A 220 17.49 13.34 6.88
C SER A 220 17.35 12.63 5.53
N PHE A 221 17.58 13.38 4.46
CA PHE A 221 17.50 12.82 3.10
C PHE A 221 18.58 11.76 2.83
N TYR A 222 19.79 11.93 3.39
CA TYR A 222 20.94 11.07 3.08
C TYR A 222 21.19 9.98 4.10
N VAL A 223 20.63 10.10 5.30
CA VAL A 223 20.73 9.08 6.32
C VAL A 223 19.51 8.18 6.19
N SER A 224 19.73 7.01 5.57
CA SER A 224 18.80 5.90 5.74
C SER A 224 19.14 5.24 7.07
N PRO A 225 18.18 5.17 8.01
CA PRO A 225 18.41 4.49 9.28
C PRO A 225 18.49 2.96 9.10
N ASN A 226 18.04 2.45 7.94
CA ASN A 226 18.09 1.04 7.56
C ASN A 226 19.04 0.78 6.39
N ALA A 227 19.63 -0.41 6.38
CA ALA A 227 20.54 -0.87 5.31
C ALA A 227 19.86 -1.03 3.94
N THR A 228 18.53 -1.09 3.87
CA THR A 228 17.79 -1.33 2.62
C THR A 228 16.50 -0.50 2.56
N VAL A 229 16.56 0.63 1.85
CA VAL A 229 15.37 1.44 1.53
C VAL A 229 14.56 0.73 0.45
N PHE A 230 13.23 0.68 0.60
CA PHE A 230 12.32 0.09 -0.41
C PHE A 230 11.12 1.00 -0.73
N SER A 231 11.03 2.14 -0.07
CA SER A 231 9.93 3.11 -0.16
C SER A 231 10.43 4.47 0.30
N SER A 232 9.86 5.54 -0.25
CA SER A 232 10.16 6.92 0.17
C SER A 232 9.02 7.59 0.91
N ASN A 233 7.80 7.07 0.83
CA ASN A 233 6.66 7.61 1.53
C ASN A 233 5.68 6.52 1.98
N VAL A 234 4.85 6.90 2.95
CA VAL A 234 3.70 6.10 3.36
C VAL A 234 2.46 6.94 3.10
N THR A 235 1.52 6.39 2.33
CA THR A 235 0.17 6.97 2.21
C THR A 235 -0.77 6.24 3.14
N VAL A 236 -1.67 6.97 3.78
CA VAL A 236 -2.62 6.42 4.75
C VAL A 236 -4.02 6.91 4.41
N THR A 237 -5.00 6.02 4.39
CA THR A 237 -6.39 6.31 4.04
C THR A 237 -7.34 5.81 5.11
N PHE A 238 -8.44 6.55 5.29
CA PHE A 238 -9.42 6.27 6.35
C PHE A 238 -10.86 6.25 5.87
N ASP A 239 -11.71 5.63 6.70
CA ASP A 239 -13.16 5.64 6.60
C ASP A 239 -13.64 5.01 5.29
N GLN A 240 -14.55 5.67 4.58
CA GLN A 240 -15.13 5.21 3.33
C GLN A 240 -14.23 5.53 2.13
N PHE A 241 -12.91 5.60 2.30
CA PHE A 241 -11.99 5.98 1.22
C PHE A 241 -12.24 5.14 -0.03
N THR A 242 -12.40 5.84 -1.15
CA THR A 242 -12.56 5.24 -2.47
C THR A 242 -11.76 6.04 -3.48
N ASN A 243 -11.28 5.35 -4.51
CA ASN A 243 -10.62 5.96 -5.64
C ASN A 243 -11.20 5.39 -6.93
N LYS A 244 -10.96 6.10 -8.02
CA LYS A 244 -11.32 5.58 -9.35
C LYS A 244 -10.33 4.53 -9.80
N LYS A 245 -10.75 3.78 -10.82
CA LYS A 245 -9.84 2.97 -11.64
C LYS A 245 -8.68 3.86 -12.12
N HIS A 246 -7.45 3.51 -11.74
CA HIS A 246 -6.23 4.20 -12.16
C HIS A 246 -5.04 3.25 -12.12
N LYS A 247 -3.92 3.69 -12.67
CA LYS A 247 -2.58 3.14 -12.42
C LYS A 247 -1.82 4.18 -11.64
N ASP A 248 -0.94 3.76 -10.74
CA ASP A 248 -0.12 4.74 -10.05
C ASP A 248 0.99 5.24 -10.96
N ARG A 249 1.41 6.49 -10.69
CA ARG A 249 2.58 7.12 -11.31
C ARG A 249 3.77 7.00 -10.37
N ASP A 250 3.99 5.81 -9.87
CA ASP A 250 5.15 5.48 -9.04
C ASP A 250 6.32 5.04 -9.91
N ALA A 251 7.54 5.23 -9.43
CA ALA A 251 8.71 4.61 -10.01
C ALA A 251 8.75 3.12 -9.67
N THR A 252 8.29 2.74 -8.46
CA THR A 252 8.20 1.34 -8.05
C THR A 252 7.18 0.56 -8.89
N GLU A 253 7.53 -0.68 -9.21
CA GLU A 253 6.65 -1.61 -9.91
C GLU A 253 5.60 -2.21 -8.97
N TYR A 254 5.95 -2.36 -7.69
CA TYR A 254 5.10 -2.92 -6.65
C TYR A 254 4.86 -1.91 -5.53
N ALA A 255 3.63 -1.91 -5.01
CA ALA A 255 3.28 -1.28 -3.76
C ALA A 255 2.92 -2.37 -2.74
N PHE A 256 3.15 -2.06 -1.47
CA PHE A 256 2.84 -2.93 -0.34
C PHE A 256 2.07 -2.14 0.71
N GLY A 257 1.19 -2.80 1.47
CA GLY A 257 0.35 -2.10 2.41
C GLY A 257 -0.47 -2.99 3.33
N PHE A 258 -1.01 -2.38 4.38
CA PHE A 258 -1.90 -3.01 5.35
C PHE A 258 -3.31 -2.47 5.23
N PHE A 259 -4.29 -3.33 5.51
CA PHE A 259 -5.71 -2.97 5.63
C PHE A 259 -6.27 -3.60 6.90
N SER A 260 -6.94 -2.82 7.72
CA SER A 260 -7.53 -3.28 8.99
C SER A 260 -8.66 -2.35 9.47
N LEU A 261 -9.30 -2.72 10.58
CA LEU A 261 -10.06 -1.79 11.40
C LEU A 261 -9.20 -1.29 12.55
N ILE A 262 -9.37 -0.02 12.88
CA ILE A 262 -8.71 0.63 14.02
C ILE A 262 -9.71 1.41 14.86
N ASP A 263 -9.39 1.59 16.13
CA ASP A 263 -10.03 2.58 16.98
C ASP A 263 -9.71 3.99 16.46
N ARG A 264 -10.75 4.84 16.34
CA ARG A 264 -10.61 6.18 15.75
C ARG A 264 -9.73 7.10 16.61
N LYS A 265 -9.77 6.94 17.93
CA LYS A 265 -9.09 7.85 18.85
C LYS A 265 -7.61 7.52 18.95
N THR A 266 -7.29 6.24 19.07
CA THR A 266 -5.94 5.74 19.38
C THR A 266 -5.18 5.23 18.15
N GLY A 267 -5.89 4.82 17.10
CA GLY A 267 -5.27 4.14 15.95
C GLY A 267 -4.91 2.68 16.21
N GLY A 268 -5.16 2.16 17.42
CA GLY A 268 -4.92 0.76 17.76
C GLY A 268 -5.82 -0.17 16.94
N LEU A 269 -5.30 -1.36 16.64
CA LEU A 269 -6.02 -2.42 15.98
C LEU A 269 -7.29 -2.76 16.75
N TYR A 270 -8.36 -2.84 15.98
CA TYR A 270 -9.67 -3.15 16.51
C TYR A 270 -10.05 -4.59 16.17
N GLU A 271 -10.50 -5.32 17.18
CA GLU A 271 -11.00 -6.71 17.07
C GLU A 271 -12.53 -6.69 17.18
N ARG A 272 -13.23 -7.32 16.22
CA ARG A 272 -14.70 -7.40 16.28
C ARG A 272 -15.10 -8.42 17.35
N GLY A 273 -15.24 -7.95 18.58
CA GLY A 273 -15.87 -8.74 19.64
C GLY A 273 -17.35 -9.08 19.35
N PRO A 274 -17.98 -9.98 20.13
CA PRO A 274 -19.42 -10.28 20.00
C PRO A 274 -20.33 -9.06 20.25
N SER A 275 -19.82 -8.06 20.97
CA SER A 275 -20.43 -6.74 21.23
C SER A 275 -19.79 -5.61 20.40
N ALA A 276 -19.02 -5.94 19.36
CA ALA A 276 -18.24 -5.04 18.52
C ALA A 276 -18.96 -3.71 18.22
N PRO A 277 -18.39 -2.55 18.60
CA PRO A 277 -19.03 -1.26 18.38
C PRO A 277 -19.46 -0.89 16.96
N ARG A 278 -20.21 0.20 17.04
CA ARG A 278 -21.05 0.86 16.06
C ARG A 278 -20.17 1.63 15.07
N GLY A 279 -19.71 0.98 14.01
CA GLY A 279 -18.95 1.72 12.99
C GLY A 279 -18.43 0.91 11.83
N ASN A 280 -18.94 -0.31 11.62
CA ASN A 280 -18.40 -1.18 10.58
C ASN A 280 -18.49 -0.50 9.21
N VAL A 281 -17.34 -0.37 8.56
CA VAL A 281 -17.24 0.10 7.19
C VAL A 281 -17.35 -1.12 6.28
N LEU A 282 -18.50 -1.30 5.60
CA LEU A 282 -18.78 -2.47 4.77
C LEU A 282 -18.90 -2.13 3.29
N GLY A 283 -18.57 -3.09 2.44
CA GLY A 283 -18.56 -3.01 0.97
C GLY A 283 -17.22 -2.64 0.36
N SER A 284 -16.14 -2.63 1.17
CA SER A 284 -14.83 -2.20 0.68
C SER A 284 -14.09 -3.37 0.04
N CYS A 285 -13.70 -3.22 -1.22
CA CYS A 285 -12.89 -4.18 -1.94
C CYS A 285 -11.74 -3.47 -2.66
N PHE A 286 -10.55 -4.07 -2.62
CA PHE A 286 -9.46 -3.68 -3.52
C PHE A 286 -9.57 -4.47 -4.82
N VAL A 287 -9.68 -3.78 -5.95
CA VAL A 287 -10.02 -4.38 -7.25
C VAL A 287 -8.85 -4.24 -8.21
N LEU A 288 -8.41 -5.34 -8.82
CA LEU A 288 -7.59 -5.33 -10.03
C LEU A 288 -8.51 -5.38 -11.25
N ASP A 289 -8.83 -4.19 -11.79
CA ASP A 289 -9.87 -4.00 -12.80
C ASP A 289 -9.57 -4.73 -14.12
N ASP A 290 -8.29 -4.89 -14.45
CA ASP A 290 -7.87 -5.54 -15.70
C ASP A 290 -7.97 -7.07 -15.65
N TYR A 291 -8.14 -7.67 -14.45
CA TYR A 291 -8.13 -9.12 -14.24
C TYR A 291 -9.44 -9.67 -13.65
N ASN A 292 -10.47 -8.84 -13.50
CA ASN A 292 -11.76 -9.22 -12.91
C ASN A 292 -11.58 -9.89 -11.52
N LEU A 293 -10.64 -9.38 -10.73
CA LEU A 293 -10.22 -9.88 -9.43
C LEU A 293 -10.47 -8.79 -8.38
N GLU A 294 -10.95 -9.19 -7.20
CA GLU A 294 -11.09 -8.31 -6.05
C GLU A 294 -10.67 -9.02 -4.74
N VAL A 295 -10.13 -8.24 -3.82
CA VAL A 295 -9.84 -8.63 -2.44
C VAL A 295 -10.92 -8.01 -1.56
N ASP A 296 -11.66 -8.86 -0.85
CA ASP A 296 -12.67 -8.41 0.09
C ASP A 296 -11.97 -7.90 1.36
N LEU A 297 -11.99 -6.58 1.58
CA LEU A 297 -11.33 -5.97 2.72
C LEU A 297 -12.15 -6.09 4.01
N ASP A 298 -13.34 -6.69 3.94
CA ASP A 298 -14.22 -6.93 5.08
C ASP A 298 -14.14 -8.36 5.62
N ALA A 299 -13.49 -9.25 4.86
CA ALA A 299 -13.45 -10.69 5.10
C ALA A 299 -12.46 -11.11 6.20
N CYS A 300 -11.59 -10.20 6.67
CA CYS A 300 -10.65 -10.44 7.76
C CYS A 300 -11.06 -9.63 9.00
N ASP A 301 -11.07 -10.27 10.16
CA ASP A 301 -11.12 -9.58 11.47
C ASP A 301 -9.72 -9.49 12.07
N GLY A 302 -8.84 -8.82 11.31
CA GLY A 302 -7.43 -8.71 11.61
C GLY A 302 -6.73 -7.79 10.62
N VAL A 303 -5.59 -8.23 10.07
CA VAL A 303 -4.79 -7.45 9.13
C VAL A 303 -4.67 -8.16 7.79
N ILE A 304 -5.11 -7.50 6.73
CA ILE A 304 -4.83 -7.93 5.37
C ILE A 304 -3.55 -7.23 4.91
N GLU A 305 -2.54 -8.04 4.59
CA GLU A 305 -1.34 -7.58 3.91
C GLU A 305 -1.57 -7.71 2.41
N LEU A 306 -1.31 -6.63 1.69
CA LEU A 306 -1.51 -6.57 0.25
C LEU A 306 -0.26 -6.09 -0.44
N LEU A 307 0.18 -6.85 -1.44
CA LEU A 307 1.20 -6.47 -2.40
C LEU A 307 0.53 -6.44 -3.76
N TRP A 308 0.70 -5.37 -4.53
CA TRP A 308 0.13 -5.29 -5.87
C TRP A 308 1.06 -4.57 -6.84
N ARG A 309 0.90 -4.90 -8.12
CA ARG A 309 1.60 -4.25 -9.22
C ARG A 309 0.94 -2.91 -9.54
N THR A 310 1.67 -1.80 -9.35
CA THR A 310 1.17 -0.42 -9.49
C THR A 310 0.76 -0.07 -10.92
N LYS A 311 1.37 -0.76 -11.90
CA LYS A 311 1.13 -0.57 -13.35
C LYS A 311 -0.13 -1.28 -13.88
N VAL A 312 -0.84 -2.00 -13.03
CA VAL A 312 -2.14 -2.61 -13.33
C VAL A 312 -3.25 -1.67 -12.87
N HIS A 313 -4.32 -1.54 -13.65
CA HIS A 313 -5.41 -0.70 -13.20
C HIS A 313 -6.08 -1.27 -11.96
N HIS A 314 -6.20 -0.44 -10.94
CA HIS A 314 -6.79 -0.83 -9.68
C HIS A 314 -7.62 0.28 -9.05
N ARG A 315 -8.42 -0.10 -8.04
CA ARG A 315 -9.18 0.83 -7.21
C ARG A 315 -9.68 0.19 -5.91
N THR A 316 -10.09 1.03 -4.98
CA THR A 316 -10.88 0.70 -3.79
C THR A 316 -12.34 1.09 -4.03
N THR A 317 -13.26 0.14 -3.88
CA THR A 317 -14.70 0.38 -4.07
C THR A 317 -15.31 1.26 -2.98
N PRO A 318 -16.42 1.97 -3.27
CA PRO A 318 -17.17 2.68 -2.24
C PRO A 318 -17.64 1.73 -1.15
N SER A 319 -17.57 2.19 0.10
CA SER A 319 -18.07 1.49 1.28
C SER A 319 -18.97 2.41 2.09
N LYS A 320 -19.71 1.85 3.05
CA LYS A 320 -20.60 2.60 3.97
C LYS A 320 -20.29 2.26 5.41
N THR A 321 -20.39 3.24 6.28
CA THR A 321 -20.22 3.11 7.73
C THR A 321 -21.58 2.86 8.38
N PHE A 322 -21.65 1.87 9.26
CA PHE A 322 -22.87 1.46 9.94
C PHE A 322 -22.70 1.51 11.46
N ASN A 323 -23.74 1.94 12.19
CA ASN A 323 -23.78 1.81 13.64
C ASN A 323 -24.17 0.36 14.08
N ALA A 324 -24.27 0.06 15.38
CA ALA A 324 -24.66 -1.27 15.85
C ALA A 324 -26.10 -1.67 15.49
N ARG A 325 -26.96 -0.70 15.16
CA ARG A 325 -28.32 -0.95 14.66
C ARG A 325 -28.34 -1.21 13.15
N LYS A 326 -27.17 -1.29 12.50
CA LYS A 326 -27.00 -1.43 11.05
C LYS A 326 -27.58 -0.26 10.26
N GLU A 327 -27.69 0.91 10.89
CA GLU A 327 -28.09 2.15 10.22
C GLU A 327 -26.85 2.82 9.66
N VAL A 328 -26.97 3.39 8.45
CA VAL A 328 -25.88 4.14 7.82
C VAL A 328 -25.66 5.43 8.61
N ILE A 329 -24.43 5.65 9.05
CA ILE A 329 -24.02 6.87 9.77
C ILE A 329 -22.87 7.57 9.04
N ALA A 330 -22.66 8.85 9.37
CA ALA A 330 -21.46 9.55 8.95
C ALA A 330 -20.23 8.89 9.59
N PRO A 331 -19.11 8.71 8.86
CA PRO A 331 -17.92 8.10 9.40
C PRO A 331 -17.42 8.75 10.69
N GLU A 332 -17.51 10.07 10.81
CA GLU A 332 -17.05 10.85 11.95
C GLU A 332 -17.76 10.48 13.26
N LEU A 333 -18.96 9.90 13.19
CA LEU A 333 -19.73 9.45 14.35
C LEU A 333 -19.40 8.02 14.78
N ALA A 334 -18.60 7.29 13.99
CA ALA A 334 -18.20 5.92 14.30
C ALA A 334 -16.98 5.88 15.21
N GLU A 335 -17.01 5.01 16.21
CA GLU A 335 -15.87 4.76 17.12
C GLU A 335 -14.71 4.06 16.41
N VAL A 336 -15.03 3.22 15.43
CA VAL A 336 -14.05 2.50 14.61
C VAL A 336 -13.98 3.08 13.21
N ARG A 337 -12.84 2.88 12.56
CA ARG A 337 -12.67 3.25 11.15
C ARG A 337 -11.80 2.25 10.41
N ARG A 338 -11.99 2.20 9.09
CA ARG A 338 -11.09 1.47 8.21
C ARG A 338 -9.77 2.22 8.10
N PHE A 339 -8.69 1.50 8.32
CA PHE A 339 -7.34 1.93 8.04
C PHE A 339 -6.85 1.22 6.79
N ALA A 340 -6.16 1.95 5.92
CA ALA A 340 -5.26 1.33 4.97
C ALA A 340 -4.02 2.19 4.79
N CYS A 341 -2.87 1.57 4.60
CA CYS A 341 -1.65 2.25 4.19
C CYS A 341 -1.03 1.63 2.95
N SER A 342 -0.21 2.39 2.24
CA SER A 342 0.65 1.90 1.17
C SER A 342 2.02 2.55 1.20
N VAL A 343 3.04 1.80 0.79
CA VAL A 343 4.43 2.23 0.68
C VAL A 343 4.91 2.07 -0.75
N GLN A 344 5.57 3.11 -1.28
CA GLN A 344 6.02 3.20 -2.67
C GLN A 344 7.09 4.28 -2.85
N ILE A 345 7.67 4.36 -4.05
CA ILE A 345 8.51 5.50 -4.46
C ILE A 345 7.83 6.18 -5.63
N SER A 346 7.40 7.42 -5.43
CA SER A 346 6.71 8.17 -6.50
C SER A 346 7.66 8.51 -7.65
N GLN A 347 7.19 8.46 -8.91
CA GLN A 347 8.01 8.87 -10.06
C GLN A 347 8.43 10.34 -9.95
N ALA A 348 7.53 11.19 -9.46
CA ALA A 348 7.81 12.61 -9.29
C ALA A 348 8.98 12.87 -8.32
N LEU A 349 9.16 12.05 -7.28
CA LEU A 349 10.31 12.17 -6.39
C LEU A 349 11.60 11.81 -7.14
N VAL A 350 11.63 10.68 -7.84
CA VAL A 350 12.79 10.26 -8.64
C VAL A 350 13.18 11.33 -9.65
N ASP A 351 12.20 11.87 -10.39
CA ASP A 351 12.44 12.93 -11.37
C ASP A 351 13.05 14.20 -10.74
N ARG A 352 12.68 14.53 -9.49
CA ARG A 352 13.26 15.67 -8.76
C ARG A 352 14.68 15.38 -8.29
N ILE A 353 14.94 14.17 -7.81
CA ILE A 353 16.28 13.76 -7.39
C ILE A 353 17.22 13.83 -8.60
N SER A 354 16.84 13.25 -9.74
CA SER A 354 17.65 13.30 -10.97
C SER A 354 17.98 14.74 -11.37
N LYS A 355 17.00 15.65 -11.34
CA LYS A 355 17.23 17.07 -11.64
C LYS A 355 18.23 17.75 -10.70
N VAL A 356 18.21 17.41 -9.41
CA VAL A 356 19.21 17.94 -8.46
C VAL A 356 20.60 17.46 -8.83
N TYR A 357 20.76 16.17 -9.16
CA TYR A 357 22.06 15.61 -9.57
C TYR A 357 22.55 16.11 -10.93
N GLU A 358 21.65 16.39 -11.88
CA GLU A 358 21.99 17.03 -13.16
C GLU A 358 22.60 18.43 -12.95
N MET A 359 22.19 19.17 -11.92
CA MET A 359 22.75 20.50 -11.62
C MET A 359 24.14 20.44 -10.98
N ARG A 360 24.71 19.26 -10.74
CA ARG A 360 26.09 19.11 -10.25
C ARG A 360 27.12 19.56 -11.28
N GLU A 361 26.79 19.47 -12.57
CA GLU A 361 27.73 19.78 -13.64
C GLU A 361 28.25 21.23 -13.54
N GLY A 362 29.57 21.40 -13.57
CA GLY A 362 30.21 22.71 -13.44
C GLY A 362 30.32 23.28 -12.02
N MET A 363 29.85 22.56 -10.99
CA MET A 363 30.06 22.94 -9.58
C MET A 363 31.35 22.32 -9.01
N THR A 364 32.02 23.04 -8.11
CA THR A 364 33.06 22.43 -7.26
C THR A 364 32.41 21.48 -6.24
N SER A 365 33.20 20.61 -5.61
CA SER A 365 32.69 19.68 -4.58
C SER A 365 32.01 20.41 -3.42
N GLU A 366 32.57 21.54 -2.98
CA GLU A 366 32.05 22.34 -1.88
C GLU A 366 30.73 23.00 -2.26
N LYS A 367 30.69 23.66 -3.43
CA LYS A 367 29.46 24.27 -3.97
C LYS A 367 28.36 23.24 -4.21
N TRP A 368 28.74 22.04 -4.64
CA TRP A 368 27.81 20.95 -4.83
C TRP A 368 27.19 20.50 -3.51
N VAL A 369 27.99 20.29 -2.46
CA VAL A 369 27.47 19.89 -1.14
C VAL A 369 26.49 20.94 -0.60
N GLU A 370 26.89 22.22 -0.65
CA GLU A 370 26.03 23.32 -0.21
C GLU A 370 24.72 23.39 -1.01
N TYR A 371 24.81 23.35 -2.35
CA TYR A 371 23.64 23.36 -3.21
C TYR A 371 22.72 22.17 -2.93
N ARG A 372 23.28 20.96 -2.90
CA ARG A 372 22.55 19.71 -2.72
C ARG A 372 21.82 19.69 -1.37
N ASP A 373 22.47 20.11 -0.30
CA ASP A 373 21.88 20.16 1.05
C ASP A 373 20.81 21.27 1.15
N SER A 374 20.96 22.36 0.38
CA SER A 374 19.92 23.40 0.22
C SER A 374 18.71 22.97 -0.62
N LYS A 375 18.72 21.75 -1.21
CA LYS A 375 17.62 21.22 -2.05
C LYS A 375 17.02 19.92 -1.53
N LEU A 376 17.80 19.11 -0.85
CA LEU A 376 17.41 17.80 -0.34
C LEU A 376 17.50 17.77 1.18
N HIS A 377 16.40 18.11 1.85
CA HIS A 377 16.32 18.11 3.31
C HIS A 377 15.26 17.09 3.76
N GLY A 378 15.47 16.54 4.96
CA GLY A 378 14.55 15.58 5.55
C GLY A 378 13.58 16.21 6.53
N TRP A 379 12.77 15.35 7.15
CA TRP A 379 11.75 15.76 8.11
C TRP A 379 12.31 16.53 9.31
N GLY A 380 13.46 16.11 9.86
CA GLY A 380 14.05 16.75 11.04
C GLY A 380 14.42 18.22 10.81
N PHE A 381 14.86 18.56 9.60
CA PHE A 381 15.15 19.95 9.23
C PHE A 381 13.87 20.81 9.18
N GLU A 382 12.83 20.32 8.50
CA GLU A 382 11.54 21.02 8.38
C GLU A 382 10.83 21.19 9.73
N ALA A 383 10.90 20.16 10.58
CA ALA A 383 10.35 20.21 11.93
C ALA A 383 11.04 21.28 12.78
N ARG A 384 12.38 21.26 12.85
CA ARG A 384 13.17 22.26 13.59
C ARG A 384 12.91 23.68 13.12
N LYS A 385 12.86 23.90 11.80
CA LYS A 385 12.54 25.21 11.21
C LYS A 385 11.19 25.75 11.69
N LYS A 386 10.16 24.90 11.74
CA LYS A 386 8.82 25.29 12.21
C LYS A 386 8.75 25.48 13.72
N MET A 387 9.41 24.62 14.49
CA MET A 387 9.48 24.77 15.95
C MET A 387 10.18 26.07 16.34
N LYS A 388 11.32 26.38 15.71
CA LYS A 388 12.03 27.66 15.92
C LYS A 388 11.12 28.85 15.61
N ALA A 389 10.44 28.84 14.47
CA ALA A 389 9.52 29.91 14.10
C ALA A 389 8.38 30.10 15.12
N LEU A 390 7.83 29.00 15.65
CA LEU A 390 6.78 29.05 16.67
C LEU A 390 7.32 29.54 18.02
N ALA A 391 8.48 29.04 18.45
CA ALA A 391 9.11 29.45 19.70
C ALA A 391 9.48 30.94 19.71
N ILE A 392 10.00 31.47 18.59
CA ILE A 392 10.25 32.91 18.42
C ILE A 392 8.93 33.69 18.57
N LYS A 393 7.85 33.24 17.90
CA LYS A 393 6.54 33.89 17.98
C LYS A 393 5.99 33.93 19.41
N HIS A 394 6.30 32.93 20.24
CA HIS A 394 5.88 32.85 21.64
C HIS A 394 6.87 33.49 22.63
N GLY A 395 8.01 34.03 22.15
CA GLY A 395 9.04 34.61 23.02
C GLY A 395 9.76 33.59 23.89
N VAL A 396 9.78 32.31 23.48
CA VAL A 396 10.40 31.19 24.23
C VAL A 396 11.75 30.77 23.61
N TRP A 397 12.09 31.30 22.44
CA TRP A 397 13.36 30.96 21.77
C TRP A 397 14.52 31.79 22.32
N ASP A 398 15.57 31.11 22.76
CA ASP A 398 16.89 31.70 23.04
C ASP A 398 17.85 31.31 21.91
N ASP A 399 18.64 32.26 21.42
CA ASP A 399 19.58 32.08 20.30
C ASP A 399 20.82 31.25 20.69
N SER A 400 20.86 30.71 21.91
CA SER A 400 21.91 29.86 22.45
C SER A 400 21.79 28.35 22.11
N PHE A 401 20.75 27.95 21.36
CA PHE A 401 20.46 26.55 20.98
C PHE A 401 20.92 26.13 19.57
#